data_AF-A0A7S1FIY4-F1
#
_entry.id   AF-A0A7S1FIY4-F1
#
_cell.length_a   1.000
_cell.length_b   1.000
_cell.length_c   1.000
_cell.angle_alpha   90.00
_cell.angle_beta   90.00
_cell.angle_gamma   90.00
#
_symmetry.space_group_name_H-M   'P 1'
#
loop_
_entity.id
_entity.type
_entity.pdbx_description
1 polymer ?
#
loop_
_entity_poly.entity_id
_entity_poly.type
_entity_poly.pdbx_seq_one_letter_code
_entity_poly.pdbx_strand_id
1 'polypeptide(L)'
;HHKEDASAQARLLKCLMKARTMEVFIDSDDLQDLDTLFDTVRCRVQHLIVYLTKDTLTRPWCSGEIVTAHRNKKKTIVVLTDGPTGFSCLTDGEMDDLSSYIDGGGRVLGKYLISIPEVKIAYQWLFSEQVPSLRLPDMVRGRQRFEV
;
A
#
# COMPACT_ATOMS: atom_id res chain seq x y z
N HIS A 1 -1.87 -3.06 0.13
CA HIS A 1 -2.48 -3.39 -1.19
C HIS A 1 -3.99 -3.50 -1.00
N HIS A 2 -4.81 -3.18 -2.01
CA HIS A 2 -6.24 -3.47 -1.91
C HIS A 2 -6.49 -4.98 -2.08
N LYS A 3 -7.17 -5.60 -1.10
CA LYS A 3 -7.31 -7.07 -1.01
C LYS A 3 -8.06 -7.66 -2.21
N GLU A 4 -9.06 -6.96 -2.74
CA GLU A 4 -9.87 -7.47 -3.85
C GLU A 4 -9.15 -7.37 -5.20
N ASP A 5 -8.28 -6.37 -5.37
CA ASP A 5 -7.69 -6.05 -6.69
C ASP A 5 -6.24 -6.50 -6.86
N ALA A 6 -5.45 -6.59 -5.78
CA ALA A 6 -4.01 -6.84 -5.85
C ALA A 6 -3.52 -8.05 -5.04
N SER A 7 -4.39 -8.74 -4.31
CA SER A 7 -3.97 -9.86 -3.42
C SER A 7 -3.32 -11.02 -4.17
N ALA A 8 -3.84 -11.40 -5.34
CA ALA A 8 -3.26 -12.48 -6.15
C ALA A 8 -1.84 -12.14 -6.65
N GLN A 9 -1.63 -10.90 -7.10
CA GLN A 9 -0.32 -10.43 -7.55
C GLN A 9 0.69 -10.32 -6.40
N ALA A 10 0.26 -9.76 -5.25
CA ALA A 10 1.07 -9.72 -4.05
C ALA A 10 1.46 -11.13 -3.58
N ARG A 11 0.52 -12.09 -3.63
CA ARG A 11 0.78 -13.50 -3.30
C ARG A 11 1.80 -14.13 -4.25
N LEU A 12 1.65 -13.93 -5.56
CA LEU A 12 2.60 -14.43 -6.54
C LEU A 12 4.00 -13.88 -6.28
N LEU A 13 4.12 -12.57 -6.04
CA LEU A 13 5.40 -11.95 -5.69
C LEU A 13 5.99 -12.58 -4.42
N LYS A 14 5.19 -12.77 -3.37
CA LYS A 14 5.62 -13.48 -2.16
C LYS A 14 6.13 -14.89 -2.45
N CYS A 15 5.45 -15.66 -3.30
CA CYS A 15 5.91 -17.01 -3.69
C CYS A 15 7.27 -16.95 -4.42
N LEU A 16 7.42 -16.03 -5.38
CA LEU A 16 8.67 -15.86 -6.13
C LEU A 16 9.83 -15.41 -5.23
N MET A 17 9.55 -14.52 -4.28
CA MET A 17 10.55 -14.04 -3.32
C MET A 17 10.94 -15.12 -2.31
N LYS A 18 9.96 -15.90 -1.81
CA LYS A 18 10.22 -17.06 -0.94
C LYS A 18 11.05 -18.14 -1.64
N ALA A 19 10.82 -18.38 -2.93
CA ALA A 19 11.64 -19.28 -3.73
C ALA A 19 13.11 -18.81 -3.83
N ARG A 20 13.36 -17.52 -3.59
CA ARG A 20 14.70 -16.91 -3.47
C ARG A 20 15.13 -16.71 -2.02
N THR A 21 14.55 -17.46 -1.08
CA THR A 21 14.86 -17.42 0.36
C THR A 21 14.64 -16.06 1.04
N MET A 22 13.82 -15.19 0.45
CA MET A 22 13.46 -13.91 1.08
C MET A 22 12.21 -14.07 1.96
N GLU A 23 12.24 -13.45 3.13
CA GLU A 23 11.06 -13.33 3.99
C GLU A 23 10.15 -12.21 3.48
N VAL A 24 8.86 -12.54 3.29
CA VAL A 24 7.85 -11.59 2.79
C VAL A 24 6.62 -11.63 3.67
N PHE A 25 6.29 -10.46 4.20
CA PHE A 25 5.06 -10.19 4.94
C PHE A 25 4.00 -9.62 3.99
N ILE A 26 2.76 -10.09 4.11
CA ILE A 26 1.60 -9.53 3.41
C ILE A 26 0.53 -9.29 4.46
N ASP A 27 0.05 -8.05 4.55
CA ASP A 27 -0.98 -7.61 5.50
C ASP A 27 -2.25 -8.49 5.49
N SER A 28 -2.65 -9.03 4.33
CA SER A 28 -3.81 -9.94 4.23
C SER A 28 -3.65 -11.30 4.89
N ASP A 29 -2.45 -11.68 5.37
CA ASP A 29 -2.20 -12.91 6.10
C ASP A 29 -2.42 -12.80 7.63
N ASP A 30 -2.29 -11.60 8.23
CA ASP A 30 -2.25 -11.41 9.70
C ASP A 30 -3.04 -10.17 10.18
N LEU A 31 -4.20 -9.92 9.55
CA LEU A 31 -5.03 -8.74 9.76
C LEU A 31 -5.85 -8.80 11.07
N GLN A 32 -5.22 -9.08 12.22
CA GLN A 32 -5.91 -9.09 13.53
C GLN A 32 -5.47 -7.95 14.46
N ASP A 33 -4.29 -7.34 14.24
CA ASP A 33 -3.80 -6.26 15.08
C ASP A 33 -2.94 -5.23 14.31
N LEU A 34 -3.40 -3.98 14.29
CA LEU A 34 -2.72 -2.87 13.61
C LEU A 34 -1.47 -2.38 14.36
N ASP A 35 -1.40 -2.58 15.68
CA ASP A 35 -0.18 -2.29 16.44
C ASP A 35 0.94 -3.21 15.94
N THR A 36 0.65 -4.51 15.87
CA THR A 36 1.56 -5.52 15.32
C THR A 36 1.93 -5.22 13.86
N LEU A 37 1.01 -4.70 13.05
CA LEU A 37 1.27 -4.31 11.66
C LEU A 37 2.31 -3.18 11.57
N PHE A 38 2.07 -2.06 12.28
CA PHE A 38 2.96 -0.91 12.23
C PHE A 38 4.32 -1.20 12.88
N ASP A 39 4.37 -1.99 13.95
CA ASP A 39 5.63 -2.44 14.53
C ASP A 39 6.40 -3.39 13.60
N THR A 40 5.70 -4.24 12.85
CA THR A 40 6.34 -5.07 11.82
C THR A 40 6.98 -4.20 10.75
N VAL A 41 6.26 -3.19 10.23
CA VAL A 41 6.81 -2.24 9.26
C VAL A 41 8.01 -1.49 9.83
N ARG A 42 7.92 -1.03 11.09
CA ARG A 42 8.99 -0.28 11.76
C ARG A 42 10.23 -1.13 12.00
N CYS A 43 10.08 -2.33 12.55
CA CYS A 43 11.18 -3.10 13.14
C CYS A 43 11.69 -4.23 12.24
N ARG A 44 10.82 -4.84 11.43
CA ARG A 44 11.12 -6.10 10.72
C ARG A 44 11.19 -5.94 9.21
N VAL A 45 10.55 -4.91 8.66
CA VAL A 45 10.58 -4.63 7.22
C VAL A 45 11.81 -3.79 6.85
N GLN A 46 12.51 -4.21 5.81
CA GLN A 46 13.57 -3.41 5.15
C GLN A 46 13.07 -2.72 3.88
N HIS A 47 12.19 -3.40 3.14
CA HIS A 47 11.63 -2.93 1.87
C HIS A 47 10.11 -2.98 1.92
N LEU A 48 9.44 -1.85 1.67
CA LEU A 48 7.99 -1.78 1.50
C LEU A 48 7.66 -1.79 0.02
N ILE A 49 6.77 -2.69 -0.40
CA ILE A 49 6.23 -2.71 -1.77
C ILE A 49 4.76 -2.33 -1.72
N VAL A 50 4.43 -1.18 -2.32
CA VAL A 50 3.08 -0.62 -2.28
C VAL A 50 2.39 -0.89 -3.61
N TYR A 51 1.49 -1.87 -3.64
CA TYR A 51 0.58 -2.06 -4.76
C TYR A 51 -0.52 -1.01 -4.72
N LEU A 52 -0.41 -0.02 -5.60
CA LEU A 52 -1.40 1.02 -5.80
C LEU A 52 -2.48 0.55 -6.78
N THR A 53 -3.71 0.62 -6.29
CA THR A 53 -4.99 0.40 -6.97
C THR A 53 -5.88 1.59 -6.63
N LYS A 54 -7.06 1.70 -7.25
CA LYS A 54 -7.99 2.81 -6.98
C LYS A 54 -8.27 3.05 -5.49
N ASP A 55 -8.35 1.98 -4.70
CA ASP A 55 -8.79 2.03 -3.31
C ASP A 55 -7.63 1.81 -2.32
N THR A 56 -6.37 1.75 -2.77
CA THR A 56 -5.25 1.50 -1.84
C THR A 56 -5.06 2.67 -0.87
N LEU A 57 -5.23 3.91 -1.34
CA LEU A 57 -4.93 5.12 -0.57
C LEU A 57 -6.13 5.63 0.24
N THR A 58 -7.34 5.15 -0.03
CA THR A 58 -8.50 5.43 0.83
C THR A 58 -8.43 4.65 2.14
N ARG A 59 -7.66 3.55 2.18
CA ARG A 59 -7.61 2.65 3.33
C ARG A 59 -6.70 3.20 4.44
N PRO A 60 -7.19 3.32 5.68
CA PRO A 60 -6.42 3.89 6.78
C PRO A 60 -5.19 3.02 7.12
N TRP A 61 -5.30 1.70 7.04
CA TRP A 61 -4.19 0.77 7.32
C TRP A 61 -3.04 0.97 6.33
N CYS A 62 -3.33 1.04 5.03
CA CYS A 62 -2.32 1.30 4.00
C CYS A 62 -1.68 2.68 4.19
N SER A 63 -2.47 3.70 4.52
CA SER A 63 -1.95 5.02 4.88
C SER A 63 -0.98 4.95 6.06
N GLY A 64 -1.33 4.19 7.10
CA GLY A 64 -0.50 4.01 8.29
C GLY A 64 0.82 3.28 8.00
N GLU A 65 0.79 2.25 7.15
CA GLU A 65 2.00 1.55 6.68
C GLU A 65 2.92 2.49 5.91
N ILE A 66 2.38 3.30 4.99
CA ILE A 66 3.13 4.26 4.18
C ILE A 66 3.77 5.34 5.06
N VAL A 67 3.01 5.93 6.00
CA VAL A 67 3.53 6.90 6.96
C VAL A 67 4.63 6.28 7.83
N THR A 68 4.42 5.05 8.30
CA THR A 68 5.41 4.35 9.13
C THR A 68 6.69 4.07 8.35
N ALA A 69 6.59 3.65 7.09
CA ALA A 69 7.73 3.44 6.22
C ALA A 69 8.48 4.74 5.94
N HIS A 70 7.77 5.84 5.67
CA HIS A 70 8.36 7.17 5.47
C HIS A 70 9.12 7.64 6.71
N ARG A 71 8.49 7.59 7.90
CA ARG A 71 9.11 7.97 9.19
C ARG A 71 10.39 7.18 9.47
N ASN A 72 10.41 5.90 9.11
CA ASN A 72 11.54 5.00 9.38
C ASN A 72 12.48 4.83 8.18
N LYS A 73 12.36 5.69 7.15
CA LYS A 73 13.22 5.71 5.96
C LYS A 73 13.36 4.34 5.30
N LYS A 74 12.26 3.58 5.24
CA LYS A 74 12.25 2.27 4.61
C LYS A 74 12.37 2.42 3.10
N LYS A 75 13.15 1.54 2.47
CA LYS A 75 13.22 1.48 1.00
C LYS A 75 11.84 1.13 0.48
N THR A 76 11.29 1.97 -0.37
CA THR A 76 9.90 1.81 -0.84
C THR A 76 9.87 1.73 -2.35
N ILE A 77 9.07 0.80 -2.86
CA ILE A 77 8.82 0.64 -4.30
C ILE A 77 7.32 0.68 -4.50
N VAL A 78 6.88 1.49 -5.45
CA VAL A 78 5.47 1.60 -5.83
C VAL A 78 5.20 0.71 -7.04
N VAL A 79 4.10 -0.04 -6.98
CA VAL A 79 3.60 -0.83 -8.10
C VAL A 79 2.25 -0.26 -8.51
N LEU A 80 2.22 0.49 -9.61
CA LEU A 80 1.02 1.06 -10.20
C LEU A 80 0.30 -0.01 -11.01
N THR A 81 -0.95 -0.30 -10.68
CA THR A 81 -1.75 -1.25 -11.48
C THR A 81 -2.58 -0.50 -12.51
N ASP A 82 -2.61 -0.94 -13.77
CA ASP A 82 -3.53 -0.39 -14.78
C ASP A 82 -4.89 -1.12 -14.75
N GLY A 83 -5.87 -0.61 -15.50
CA GLY A 83 -7.18 -1.23 -15.73
C GLY A 83 -8.34 -0.59 -14.97
N PRO A 84 -9.56 -1.18 -15.02
CA PRO A 84 -10.78 -0.60 -14.46
C PRO A 84 -10.77 -0.41 -12.94
N THR A 85 -9.91 -1.16 -12.24
CA THR A 85 -9.67 -0.99 -10.78
C THR A 85 -8.20 -0.65 -10.52
N GLY A 86 -7.53 -0.15 -11.56
CA GLY A 86 -6.14 0.29 -11.50
C GLY A 86 -5.98 1.55 -10.65
N PHE A 87 -4.73 1.95 -10.44
CA PHE A 87 -4.40 3.17 -9.74
C PHE A 87 -4.88 4.40 -10.52
N SER A 88 -5.65 5.25 -9.83
CA SER A 88 -5.90 6.63 -10.20
C SER A 88 -5.10 7.54 -9.27
N CYS A 89 -4.38 8.50 -9.84
CA CYS A 89 -3.71 9.52 -9.03
C CYS A 89 -4.75 10.34 -8.27
N LEU A 90 -4.43 10.73 -7.04
CA LEU A 90 -5.25 11.69 -6.29
C LEU A 90 -5.27 13.01 -7.04
N THR A 91 -6.44 13.61 -7.11
CA THR A 91 -6.61 15.00 -7.52
C THR A 91 -6.07 15.94 -6.45
N ASP A 92 -5.76 17.19 -6.82
CA ASP A 92 -5.30 18.20 -5.85
C ASP A 92 -6.33 18.42 -4.73
N GLY A 93 -7.62 18.39 -5.06
CA GLY A 93 -8.70 18.50 -4.07
C GLY A 93 -8.74 17.33 -3.08
N GLU A 94 -8.52 16.09 -3.54
CA GLU A 94 -8.43 14.92 -2.66
C GLU A 94 -7.17 14.96 -1.78
N MET A 95 -6.06 15.49 -2.31
CA MET A 95 -4.82 15.71 -1.56
C MET A 95 -4.95 16.81 -0.49
N ASP A 96 -5.83 17.78 -0.72
CA ASP A 96 -6.13 18.84 0.24
C ASP A 96 -7.12 18.41 1.31
N ASP A 97 -8.11 17.58 0.98
CA ASP A 97 -9.06 16.98 1.93
C ASP A 97 -8.88 15.47 2.11
N LEU A 98 -7.69 15.08 2.58
CA LEU A 98 -7.40 13.69 2.94
C LEU A 98 -8.27 13.17 4.09
N SER A 99 -8.88 14.07 4.87
CA SER A 99 -9.77 13.69 5.98
C SER A 99 -11.10 13.10 5.47
N SER A 100 -11.60 13.58 4.34
CA SER A 100 -12.77 12.99 3.69
C SER A 100 -12.40 11.84 2.76
N TYR A 101 -11.18 11.83 2.23
CA TYR A 101 -10.69 10.79 1.31
C TYR A 101 -10.38 9.45 1.99
N ILE A 102 -9.84 9.48 3.22
CA ILE A 102 -9.46 8.27 3.95
C ILE A 102 -10.65 7.73 4.75
N ASP A 103 -10.96 6.45 4.59
CA ASP A 103 -12.04 5.78 5.31
C ASP A 103 -11.88 5.95 6.84
N GLY A 104 -12.96 6.42 7.48
CA GLY A 104 -12.96 6.70 8.92
C GLY A 104 -12.26 8.01 9.32
N GLY A 105 -11.93 8.86 8.35
CA GLY A 105 -11.50 10.25 8.49
C GLY A 105 -10.32 10.47 9.43
N GLY A 106 -9.31 9.61 9.34
CA GLY A 106 -8.10 9.68 10.15
C GLY A 106 -8.28 9.36 11.64
N ARG A 107 -9.51 9.18 12.15
CA ARG A 107 -9.75 8.82 13.56
C ARG A 107 -9.10 7.50 13.93
N VAL A 108 -9.10 6.56 12.98
CA VAL A 108 -8.43 5.27 13.10
C VAL A 108 -6.92 5.45 13.23
N LEU A 109 -6.34 6.32 12.41
CA LEU A 109 -4.90 6.62 12.40
C LEU A 109 -4.44 7.39 13.64
N GLY A 110 -5.30 8.26 14.18
CA GLY A 110 -5.02 9.05 15.38
C GLY A 110 -4.72 8.18 16.61
N LYS A 111 -5.29 6.98 16.71
CA LYS A 111 -4.98 6.01 17.77
C LYS A 111 -3.51 5.56 17.76
N TYR A 112 -2.87 5.60 16.60
CA TYR A 112 -1.48 5.22 16.39
C TYR A 112 -0.56 6.43 16.24
N LEU A 113 -1.02 7.60 16.70
CA LEU A 113 -0.29 8.86 16.63
C LEU A 113 0.09 9.24 15.19
N ILE A 114 -0.77 8.93 14.22
CA ILE A 114 -0.61 9.32 12.81
C ILE A 114 -1.64 10.40 12.50
N SER A 115 -1.15 11.58 12.15
CA SER A 115 -2.00 12.73 11.81
C SER A 115 -2.23 12.82 10.29
N ILE A 116 -3.35 13.44 9.88
CA ILE A 116 -3.64 13.67 8.44
C ILE A 116 -2.54 14.46 7.73
N PRO A 117 -1.94 15.53 8.31
CA PRO A 117 -0.81 16.22 7.69
C PRO A 117 0.38 15.28 7.40
N GLU A 118 0.65 14.31 8.28
CA GLU A 118 1.72 13.34 8.04
C GLU A 118 1.39 12.36 6.92
N VAL A 119 0.11 11.97 6.78
CA VAL A 119 -0.34 11.19 5.63
C VAL A 119 -0.11 11.97 4.34
N LYS A 120 -0.44 13.27 4.31
CA LYS A 120 -0.19 14.14 3.16
C LYS A 120 1.28 14.15 2.76
N ILE A 121 2.17 14.39 3.73
CA ILE A 121 3.62 14.40 3.50
C ILE A 121 4.08 13.04 2.98
N ALA A 122 3.60 11.94 3.57
CA ALA A 122 3.97 10.60 3.13
C ALA A 122 3.46 10.27 1.72
N TYR A 123 2.28 10.76 1.34
CA TYR A 123 1.76 10.57 -0.03
C TYR A 123 2.54 11.40 -1.05
N GLN A 124 2.87 12.65 -0.73
CA GLN A 124 3.75 13.47 -1.56
C GLN A 124 5.12 12.82 -1.76
N TRP A 125 5.71 12.26 -0.70
CA TRP A 125 6.93 11.47 -0.80
C TRP A 125 6.76 10.23 -1.68
N LEU A 126 5.66 9.48 -1.51
CA LEU A 126 5.36 8.26 -2.25
C LEU A 126 5.29 8.49 -3.77
N PHE A 127 4.83 9.68 -4.19
CA PHE A 127 4.73 10.09 -5.60
C PHE A 127 5.92 10.90 -6.11
N SER A 128 6.91 11.18 -5.26
CA SER A 128 8.12 11.89 -5.66
C SER A 128 9.09 10.99 -6.43
N GLU A 129 10.04 11.61 -7.13
CA GLU A 129 11.11 10.90 -7.84
C GLU A 129 12.02 10.06 -6.93
N GLN A 130 11.95 10.26 -5.60
CA GLN A 130 12.72 9.49 -4.62
C GLN A 130 12.23 8.04 -4.49
N VAL A 131 10.97 7.78 -4.86
CA VAL A 131 10.35 6.47 -4.73
C VAL A 131 10.21 5.84 -6.12
N PRO A 132 10.96 4.79 -6.45
CA PRO A 132 10.84 4.14 -7.75
C PRO A 132 9.44 3.53 -7.93
N SER A 133 8.85 3.77 -9.09
CA SER A 133 7.55 3.21 -9.47
C SER A 133 7.67 2.26 -10.66
N LEU A 134 7.04 1.10 -10.57
CA LEU A 134 6.84 0.15 -11.66
C LEU A 134 5.35 0.16 -12.05
N ARG A 135 5.04 0.16 -13.34
CA ARG A 135 3.66 0.03 -13.84
C ARG A 135 3.40 -1.40 -14.31
N LEU A 136 2.35 -2.01 -13.80
CA LEU A 136 1.86 -3.31 -14.23
C LEU A 136 0.69 -3.13 -15.20
N PRO A 137 0.84 -3.56 -16.47
CA PRO A 137 -0.21 -3.44 -17.46
C PRO A 137 -1.39 -4.35 -17.14
N ASP A 138 -2.58 -3.96 -17.60
CA ASP A 138 -3.85 -4.66 -17.34
C ASP A 138 -3.81 -6.14 -17.78
N MET A 139 -3.06 -6.46 -18.84
CA MET A 139 -2.88 -7.83 -19.33
C MET A 139 -2.25 -8.80 -18.31
N VAL A 140 -1.56 -8.29 -17.29
CA VAL A 140 -0.89 -9.09 -16.24
C VAL A 140 -1.79 -9.24 -14.99
N ARG A 141 -3.00 -8.67 -14.99
CA ARG A 141 -4.03 -9.02 -14.00
C ARG A 141 -4.51 -10.44 -14.29
N GLY A 142 -4.07 -11.39 -13.49
CA GLY A 142 -4.44 -12.80 -13.57
C GLY A 142 -5.96 -12.99 -13.59
N ARG A 143 -6.54 -12.97 -14.79
CA ARG A 143 -7.92 -13.32 -15.12
C ARG A 143 -7.89 -14.47 -16.14
N GLN A 144 -7.15 -15.53 -15.88
CA GLN A 144 -7.64 -16.82 -16.39
C GLN A 144 -8.78 -17.22 -15.46
N ARG A 145 -10.01 -16.91 -15.88
CA ARG A 145 -11.16 -17.67 -15.42
C ARG A 145 -10.85 -19.11 -15.81
N PHE A 146 -10.74 -20.01 -14.85
CA PHE A 146 -10.83 -21.43 -15.16
C PHE A 146 -12.24 -21.63 -15.71
N GLU A 147 -12.36 -21.80 -17.02
CA GLU A 147 -13.56 -22.38 -17.60
C GLU A 147 -13.63 -23.81 -17.08
N VAL A 148 -14.65 -24.08 -16.25
CA VAL A 148 -14.99 -25.41 -15.74
C VAL A 148 -16.01 -26.03 -16.69
#